data_AF-A0A7W1HSM3-F1
#
_entry.id   AF-A0A7W1HSM3-F1
#
_cell.length_a   1.000
_cell.length_b   1.000
_cell.length_c   1.000
_cell.angle_alpha   90.00
_cell.angle_beta   90.00
_cell.angle_gamma   90.00
#
_symmetry.space_group_name_H-M   'P 1'
#
loop_
_entity.id
_entity.type
_entity.pdbx_description
1 polymer ?
#
loop_
_entity_poly.entity_id
_entity_poly.type
_entity_poly.pdbx_seq_one_letter_code
_entity_poly.pdbx_strand_id
1 'polypeptide(L)' 'MTEFTPDQKMTWSGGMPLGLFKGVRNFALAPEGNGGTKFHMREEYTGPLLPMIWRSMPDLGPSFRQFADGLKAKAEHTG' A
#
# COMPACT_ATOMS: atom_id res chain seq x y z
N MET A 1 5.43 8.32 -7.22
CA MET A 1 4.49 7.41 -7.91
C MET A 1 5.17 6.88 -9.15
N THR A 2 5.10 5.58 -9.40
CA THR A 2 5.73 4.92 -10.56
C THR A 2 4.72 4.34 -11.55
N GLU A 3 3.47 4.09 -11.13
CA GLU A 3 2.39 3.65 -12.00
C GLU A 3 1.06 4.21 -11.52
N PHE A 4 0.16 4.52 -12.46
CA PHE A 4 -1.19 4.97 -12.16
C PHE A 4 -2.15 4.64 -13.30
N THR A 5 -3.28 4.05 -12.93
CA THR A 5 -4.44 3.87 -13.80
C THR A 5 -5.66 4.30 -13.00
N PRO A 6 -6.40 5.33 -13.47
CA PRO A 6 -7.59 5.83 -12.80
C PRO A 6 -8.55 4.70 -12.42
N ASP A 7 -9.14 4.81 -11.24
CA ASP A 7 -10.16 3.90 -10.69
C ASP A 7 -9.75 2.42 -10.58
N GLN A 8 -8.47 2.10 -10.78
CA GLN A 8 -7.99 0.72 -10.81
C GLN A 8 -6.75 0.50 -9.97
N LYS A 9 -5.68 1.26 -10.22
CA LYS A 9 -4.38 0.97 -9.59
C LYS A 9 -3.49 2.17 -9.44
N MET A 10 -2.65 2.14 -8.41
CA MET A 10 -1.59 3.11 -8.20
C MET A 10 -0.41 2.42 -7.53
N THR A 11 0.80 2.66 -8.03
CA THR A 11 2.03 2.08 -7.49
C THR A 11 2.98 3.17 -7.08
N TRP A 12 3.42 3.14 -5.83
CA TRP A 12 4.42 4.03 -5.28
C TRP A 12 5.69 3.23 -4.99
N SER A 13 6.84 3.78 -5.37
CA SER A 13 8.14 3.19 -5.07
C SER A 13 9.01 4.25 -4.42
N GLY A 14 9.75 3.86 -3.39
CA GLY A 14 10.72 4.69 -2.69
C GLY A 14 11.78 3.84 -2.01
N GLY A 15 12.87 4.46 -1.53
CA GLY A 15 13.94 3.73 -0.86
C GLY A 15 15.29 4.42 -0.93
N MET A 16 16.34 3.65 -0.63
CA MET A 16 17.73 4.09 -0.69
C MET A 16 18.28 3.99 -2.13
N PRO A 17 19.29 4.82 -2.47
CA PRO A 17 20.00 4.71 -3.74
C PRO A 17 20.54 3.30 -4.01
N LEU A 18 20.76 2.98 -5.29
CA LEU A 18 21.28 1.68 -5.74
C LEU A 18 20.40 0.47 -5.36
N GLY A 19 19.17 0.69 -4.90
CA GLY A 19 18.28 -0.40 -4.48
C GLY A 19 18.72 -1.09 -3.20
N LEU A 20 19.56 -0.46 -2.36
CA LEU A 20 20.02 -1.02 -1.09
C LEU A 20 18.86 -1.38 -0.15
N PHE A 21 17.79 -0.60 -0.25
CA PHE A 21 16.48 -0.86 0.32
C PHE A 21 15.43 -0.22 -0.59
N LYS A 22 14.39 -0.96 -0.94
CA LYS A 22 13.31 -0.47 -1.80
C LYS A 22 11.98 -0.93 -1.26
N GLY A 23 11.08 0.02 -1.00
CA GLY A 23 9.68 -0.22 -0.72
C GLY A 23 8.83 0.03 -1.96
N VAL A 24 7.96 -0.91 -2.31
CA VAL A 24 6.95 -0.78 -3.36
C VAL A 24 5.58 -0.97 -2.74
N ARG A 25 4.77 0.09 -2.76
CA ARG A 25 3.39 0.08 -2.28
C ARG A 25 2.45 0.09 -3.47
N ASN A 26 1.65 -0.96 -3.58
CA ASN A 26 0.61 -1.11 -4.59
C ASN A 26 -0.74 -0.88 -3.94
N PHE A 27 -1.56 -0.09 -4.62
CA PHE A 27 -2.96 0.14 -4.34
C PHE A 27 -3.77 -0.40 -5.51
N ALA A 28 -4.81 -1.18 -5.23
CA ALA A 28 -5.71 -1.71 -6.25
C ALA A 28 -7.17 -1.58 -5.79
N LEU A 29 -8.03 -1.27 -6.74
CA LEU A 29 -9.48 -1.26 -6.60
C LEU A 29 -10.04 -2.37 -7.49
N ALA A 30 -10.93 -3.18 -6.93
CA ALA A 30 -11.66 -4.19 -7.68
C ALA A 30 -13.17 -3.99 -7.44
N PRO A 31 -14.00 -3.94 -8.49
CA PRO A 31 -15.44 -3.89 -8.31
C PRO A 31 -15.93 -5.17 -7.62
N GLU A 32 -16.85 -5.03 -6.69
CA GLU A 32 -17.57 -6.15 -6.07
C GLU A 32 -18.97 -6.25 -6.69
N GLY A 33 -19.47 -7.48 -6.87
CA GLY A 33 -20.74 -7.74 -7.56
C GLY A 33 -21.98 -7.14 -6.91
N ASN A 34 -21.86 -6.59 -5.69
CA ASN A 34 -22.90 -5.90 -4.94
C ASN A 34 -22.88 -4.37 -5.13
N GLY A 35 -22.10 -3.85 -6.08
CA GLY A 35 -21.90 -2.41 -6.28
C GLY A 35 -20.88 -1.80 -5.32
N GLY A 36 -20.23 -2.60 -4.47
CA GLY A 36 -19.11 -2.20 -3.64
C GLY A 36 -17.80 -2.11 -4.44
N THR A 37 -16.79 -1.52 -3.82
CA THR A 37 -15.41 -1.56 -4.33
C THR A 37 -14.50 -2.12 -3.25
N LYS A 38 -13.76 -3.16 -3.60
CA LYS A 38 -12.73 -3.74 -2.73
C LYS A 38 -11.42 -3.01 -2.92
N PHE A 39 -10.93 -2.44 -1.83
CA PHE A 39 -9.62 -1.82 -1.78
C PHE A 39 -8.57 -2.82 -1.28
N HIS A 40 -7.46 -2.92 -2.02
CA HIS A 40 -6.30 -3.71 -1.67
C HIS A 40 -5.06 -2.83 -1.57
N MET A 41 -4.33 -2.95 -0.47
CA MET A 41 -3.03 -2.33 -0.29
C MET A 41 -1.99 -3.40 0.02
N ARG A 42 -0.86 -3.34 -0.67
CA ARG A 42 0.26 -4.25 -0.45
C ARG A 42 1.57 -3.48 -0.52
N GLU A 43 2.36 -3.56 0.53
CA GLU A 43 3.70 -2.99 0.58
C GLU A 43 4.74 -4.09 0.64
N GLU A 44 5.68 -4.06 -0.29
CA GLU A 44 6.78 -5.01 -0.41
C GLU A 44 8.10 -4.29 -0.22
N TYR A 45 8.95 -4.84 0.64
CA TYR A 45 10.31 -4.36 0.85
C TYR A 45 11.32 -5.35 0.29
N THR A 46 12.34 -4.83 -0.40
CA THR A 46 13.41 -5.61 -1.03
C THR A 46 14.76 -4.92 -0.85
N GLY A 47 15.85 -5.65 -1.06
CA GLY A 47 17.22 -5.10 -1.07
C GLY A 47 18.15 -5.76 -0.04
N PRO A 48 19.47 -5.58 -0.19
CA PRO A 48 20.49 -6.22 0.64
C PRO A 48 20.45 -5.79 2.11
N LEU A 49 19.98 -4.57 2.42
CA LEU A 49 19.87 -4.09 3.81
C LEU A 49 18.56 -4.51 4.49
N LEU A 50 17.63 -5.14 3.77
CA LEU A 50 16.34 -5.55 4.30
C LEU A 50 16.45 -6.40 5.57
N PRO A 51 17.32 -7.44 5.68
CA PRO A 51 17.39 -8.26 6.88
C PRO A 51 17.77 -7.48 8.15
N MET A 52 18.55 -6.41 8.00
CA MET A 52 18.92 -5.53 9.11
C MET A 52 17.77 -4.61 9.50
N ILE A 53 17.15 -3.95 8.53
CA ILE A 53 16.03 -3.02 8.74
C ILE A 53 14.80 -3.77 9.28
N TRP A 54 14.54 -4.98 8.80
CA TRP A 54 13.42 -5.81 9.24
C TRP A 54 13.48 -6.12 10.73
N ARG A 55 14.68 -6.29 11.31
CA ARG A 55 14.84 -6.58 12.75
C ARG A 55 14.44 -5.42 13.65
N SER A 56 14.50 -4.19 13.15
CA SER A 56 14.09 -3.00 13.89
C SER A 56 12.71 -2.47 13.46
N MET A 57 12.10 -3.09 12.44
CA MET A 57 10.81 -2.67 11.93
C MET A 57 9.70 -3.11 12.90
N PRO A 58 8.87 -2.18 13.41
CA PRO A 58 7.70 -2.54 14.21
C PRO A 58 6.67 -3.26 13.34
N ASP A 59 5.68 -3.90 13.98
CA ASP A 59 4.52 -4.40 13.25
C ASP A 59 3.77 -3.22 12.58
N LEU A 60 3.78 -3.21 11.24
CA LEU A 60 3.11 -2.21 10.43
C LEU A 60 1.65 -2.56 10.13
N GLY A 61 1.22 -3.79 10.44
CA GLY A 61 -0.16 -4.26 10.25
C GLY A 61 -1.23 -3.32 10.82
N PRO A 62 -1.09 -2.85 12.07
CA PRO A 62 -2.04 -1.89 12.66
C PRO A 62 -2.14 -0.58 11.88
N SER A 63 -1.02 0.00 11.45
CA SER A 63 -0.99 1.23 10.65
C SER A 63 -1.66 1.04 9.29
N PHE A 64 -1.43 -0.11 8.65
CA PHE A 64 -2.09 -0.43 7.38
C PHE A 64 -3.59 -0.63 7.54
N ARG A 65 -4.04 -1.26 8.62
CA ARG A 65 -5.46 -1.41 8.93
C ARG A 65 -6.11 -0.05 9.18
N GLN A 66 -5.49 0.80 10.00
CA GLN A 66 -6.00 2.14 10.25
C GLN A 66 -6.13 2.97 8.97
N PHE A 67 -5.17 2.85 8.05
CA PHE A 67 -5.24 3.50 6.74
C PHE A 67 -6.45 3.00 5.93
N ALA A 68 -6.64 1.68 5.83
CA ALA A 68 -7.74 1.09 5.08
C ALA A 68 -9.11 1.45 5.69
N ASP A 69 -9.24 1.39 7.02
CA ASP A 69 -10.48 1.73 7.73
C ASP A 69 -10.83 3.21 7.58
N GLY A 70 -9.83 4.09 7.72
CA GLY A 70 -10.02 5.54 7.52
C GLY A 70 -10.39 5.88 6.08
N LEU A 71 -9.78 5.21 5.09
CA LEU A 71 -10.13 5.37 3.68
C LEU A 71 -11.56 4.92 3.41
N LYS A 72 -11.96 3.75 3.92
CA LYS A 72 -13.32 3.23 3.80
C LYS A 72 -14.34 4.21 4.38
N ALA A 73 -14.15 4.62 5.63
CA ALA A 73 -15.04 5.56 6.30
C ALA A 73 -15.18 6.84 5.48
N LYS A 74 -14.07 7.45 5.05
CA LYS A 74 -14.11 8.67 4.25
C LYS A 74 -14.85 8.50 2.92
N ALA A 75 -14.58 7.40 2.20
CA ALA A 75 -15.21 7.14 0.90
C ALA A 75 -16.71 6.91 1.03
N GLU A 76 -17.14 6.16 2.05
CA GLU A 76 -18.55 5.84 2.29
C GLU A 76 -19.34 6.99 2.92
N HIS A 77 -18.69 7.92 3.63
CA HIS A 77 -19.31 9.13 4.15
C HIS A 77 -19.49 10.24 3.12
N THR A 78 -18.82 10.17 1.97
CA THR A 78 -18.92 11.21 0.92
C THR A 78 -19.99 10.85 -0.13
N GLY A 79 -20.93 9.97 0.22
CA GLY A 79 -22.07 9.55 -0.62
C GLY A 79 -23.34 10.33 -0.33
#